data_AF-A0A7S4N297-F1
#
_entry.id   AF-A0A7S4N297-F1
#
_cell.length_a   1.000
_cell.length_b   1.000
_cell.length_c   1.000
_cell.angle_alpha   90.00
_cell.angle_beta   90.00
_cell.angle_gamma   90.00
#
_symmetry.space_group_name_H-M   'P 1'
#
loop_
_entity.id
_entity.type
_entity.pdbx_description
1 polymer ?
#
loop_
_entity_poly.entity_id
_entity_poly.type
_entity_poly.pdbx_seq_one_letter_code
_entity_poly.pdbx_strand_id
1 'polypeptide(L)'
;ERCGNLIIERRRPAPPSDEHRGGDRGQTHTPIIDACLLSARRHSIPVEIFENEDLARRFPQFEFHPRHVGLYEPGAGFVRPEEAVTAAVKDARRHGAELREGVRVLSIKERRMKSDGNDAEGGCLVIIRTVSEDGMEEEVMARKVIVAGGPWAGQLIPAWQPHLKVTRQVMAWIDVDAERGVRESDSPSLCSHHPDAMPTWIRAPEPGDDLPPLYGFPTDPLSKQPGKIKIALHGRKDLVKDTEDPAHRRVDVAESDLEELLSSAAHFLHAINASVGPSVSSSTSGVAHPFVDAKTCLYTVSSDEHFLLGRPTGFRHTYGAAGLSGHGFKMVPALGKALADLALDG
;
A
#
# COMPACT_ATOMS: atom_id res chain seq x y z
N GLU A 1 11.24 10.04 -3.68
CA GLU A 1 10.87 11.34 -4.24
C GLU A 1 10.03 12.12 -3.25
N ARG A 2 10.31 13.42 -3.07
CA ARG A 2 9.46 14.32 -2.27
C ARG A 2 8.65 15.18 -3.23
N CYS A 3 7.40 14.78 -3.48
CA CYS A 3 6.44 15.50 -4.34
C CYS A 3 5.20 15.99 -3.59
N GLY A 4 5.16 15.74 -2.27
CA GLY A 4 3.98 15.89 -1.45
C GLY A 4 2.92 14.82 -1.70
N ASN A 5 1.86 14.87 -0.89
CA ASN A 5 0.72 13.96 -0.97
C ASN A 5 -0.59 14.73 -0.82
N LEU A 6 -1.56 14.46 -1.70
CA LEU A 6 -2.87 15.08 -1.71
C LEU A 6 -3.97 14.06 -1.38
N ILE A 7 -4.64 14.24 -0.25
CA ILE A 7 -5.85 13.47 0.10
C ILE A 7 -7.06 14.28 -0.32
N ILE A 8 -7.99 13.67 -1.06
CA ILE A 8 -9.19 14.32 -1.61
C ILE A 8 -10.41 13.60 -1.06
N GLU A 9 -11.35 14.37 -0.51
CA GLU A 9 -12.59 13.83 0.02
C GLU A 9 -13.77 14.71 -0.36
N ARG A 10 -14.94 14.11 -0.63
CA ARG A 10 -16.16 14.83 -0.97
C ARG A 10 -17.01 15.06 0.27
N ARG A 11 -17.29 16.32 0.58
CA ARG A 11 -18.22 16.67 1.67
C ARG A 11 -19.60 16.07 1.41
N ARG A 12 -20.18 15.46 2.44
CA ARG A 12 -21.59 15.04 2.44
C ARG A 12 -22.49 16.29 2.32
N PRO A 13 -23.65 16.19 1.65
CA PRO A 13 -24.62 17.28 1.68
C PRO A 13 -25.02 17.55 3.13
N ALA A 14 -25.22 18.82 3.48
CA ALA A 14 -25.83 19.15 4.76
C ALA A 14 -27.19 18.46 4.85
N PRO A 15 -27.56 17.86 6.00
CA PRO A 15 -28.92 17.38 6.18
C PRO A 15 -29.90 18.56 5.96
N PRO A 16 -31.11 18.31 5.44
CA PRO A 16 -32.12 19.35 5.33
C PRO A 16 -32.30 20.00 6.71
N SER A 17 -32.27 21.34 6.74
CA SER A 17 -32.36 22.11 7.97
C SER A 17 -33.71 21.88 8.65
N ASP A 18 -33.73 21.12 9.74
CA ASP A 18 -34.81 21.22 10.72
C ASP A 18 -34.58 22.52 11.49
N GLU A 19 -35.41 23.53 11.24
CA GLU A 19 -35.35 24.86 11.85
C GLU A 19 -35.56 24.88 13.39
N HIS A 20 -35.62 23.75 14.08
CA HIS A 20 -35.94 23.71 15.52
C HIS A 20 -35.09 22.72 16.31
N ARG A 21 -33.79 23.01 16.46
CA ARG A 21 -32.99 22.62 17.65
C ARG A 21 -31.67 23.38 17.68
N GLY A 22 -31.60 24.39 18.56
CA GLY A 22 -30.34 24.96 19.00
C GLY A 22 -29.56 23.93 19.82
N GLY A 23 -28.41 23.50 19.31
CA GLY A 23 -27.52 22.56 20.00
C GLY A 23 -26.84 21.63 19.01
N ASP A 24 -25.55 21.88 18.82
CA ASP A 24 -24.59 21.14 17.99
C ASP A 24 -24.70 21.38 16.47
N ARG A 25 -23.80 22.22 15.96
CA ARG A 25 -23.59 22.37 14.51
C ARG A 25 -23.04 21.04 14.02
N GLY A 26 -23.90 20.23 13.42
CA GLY A 26 -23.64 18.87 12.97
C GLY A 26 -22.28 18.73 12.29
N GLN A 27 -21.51 17.75 12.76
CA GLN A 27 -20.18 17.40 12.27
C GLN A 27 -20.23 17.08 10.76
N THR A 28 -19.77 18.01 9.93
CA THR A 28 -19.63 17.87 8.46
C THR A 28 -18.24 17.39 8.06
N HIS A 29 -17.71 16.41 8.78
CA HIS A 29 -16.43 15.74 8.51
C HIS A 29 -16.79 14.26 8.23
N THR A 30 -16.59 13.60 7.09
CA THR A 30 -15.39 13.39 6.27
C THR A 30 -14.22 12.83 7.11
N PRO A 31 -14.25 11.52 7.47
CA PRO A 31 -13.42 10.97 8.54
C PRO A 31 -11.91 10.93 8.25
N ILE A 32 -11.46 10.93 7.00
CA ILE A 32 -10.04 10.75 6.67
C ILE A 32 -9.27 12.06 6.84
N ILE A 33 -9.71 13.14 6.20
CA ILE A 33 -9.03 14.44 6.29
C ILE A 33 -8.93 14.91 7.75
N ASP A 34 -9.98 14.71 8.54
CA ASP A 34 -9.99 15.05 9.96
C ASP A 34 -8.99 14.26 10.79
N ALA A 35 -8.93 12.94 10.59
CA ALA A 35 -7.94 12.09 11.25
C ALA A 35 -6.51 12.51 10.88
N CYS A 36 -6.28 12.82 9.60
CA CYS A 36 -5.00 13.34 9.13
C CYS A 36 -4.65 14.70 9.76
N LEU A 37 -5.61 15.62 9.86
CA LEU A 37 -5.42 16.93 10.51
C LEU A 37 -5.12 16.79 12.00
N LEU A 38 -5.81 15.88 12.70
CA LEU A 38 -5.54 15.59 14.10
C LEU A 38 -4.11 15.09 14.29
N SER A 39 -3.67 14.14 13.46
CA SER A 39 -2.31 13.62 13.46
C SER A 39 -1.28 14.72 13.13
N ALA A 40 -1.53 15.51 12.09
CA ALA A 40 -0.65 16.59 11.67
C ALA A 40 -0.45 17.64 12.77
N ARG A 41 -1.53 18.05 13.45
CA ARG A 41 -1.44 18.96 14.61
C ARG A 41 -0.65 18.35 15.76
N ARG A 42 -0.92 17.08 16.10
CA ARG A 42 -0.22 16.38 17.18
C ARG A 42 1.29 16.28 16.94
N HIS A 43 1.68 16.09 15.69
CA HIS A 43 3.08 15.84 15.31
C HIS A 43 3.75 17.04 14.62
N SER A 44 3.10 18.21 14.61
CA SER A 44 3.59 19.43 13.95
C SER A 44 4.00 19.22 12.49
N ILE A 45 3.23 18.41 11.76
CA ILE A 45 3.44 18.15 10.33
C ILE A 45 2.79 19.30 9.53
N PRO A 46 3.54 20.01 8.67
CA PRO A 46 2.96 21.04 7.81
C PRO A 46 1.97 20.44 6.83
N VAL A 47 0.75 21.00 6.79
CA VAL A 47 -0.31 20.62 5.85
C VAL A 47 -1.10 21.84 5.40
N GLU A 48 -1.62 21.79 4.18
CA GLU A 48 -2.45 22.83 3.58
C GLU A 48 -3.82 22.26 3.23
N ILE A 49 -4.90 23.03 3.47
CA ILE A 49 -6.26 22.65 3.08
C ILE A 49 -6.63 23.48 1.85
N PHE A 50 -7.14 22.81 0.83
CA PHE A 50 -7.63 23.44 -0.39
C PHE A 50 -9.14 23.18 -0.55
N GLU A 51 -9.89 24.25 -0.81
CA GLU A 51 -11.27 24.17 -1.28
C GLU A 51 -11.29 23.99 -2.81
N ASN A 52 -12.46 23.70 -3.39
CA ASN A 52 -12.58 23.26 -4.78
C ASN A 52 -11.90 24.16 -5.84
N GLU A 53 -12.11 25.48 -5.80
CA GLU A 53 -11.52 26.40 -6.79
C GLU A 53 -9.99 26.44 -6.70
N ASP A 54 -9.45 26.38 -5.48
CA ASP A 54 -8.01 26.35 -5.25
C ASP A 54 -7.40 25.01 -5.66
N LEU A 55 -8.13 23.90 -5.46
CA LEU A 55 -7.73 22.57 -5.92
C LEU A 55 -7.55 22.52 -7.43
N ALA A 56 -8.57 22.93 -8.18
CA ALA A 56 -8.53 22.89 -9.64
C ALA A 56 -7.41 23.77 -10.22
N ARG A 57 -7.17 24.93 -9.58
CA ARG A 57 -6.08 25.82 -9.96
C ARG A 57 -4.70 25.25 -9.63
N ARG A 58 -4.54 24.60 -8.46
CA ARG A 58 -3.26 24.08 -7.99
C ARG A 58 -2.88 22.77 -8.66
N PHE A 59 -3.87 21.92 -8.92
CA PHE A 59 -3.68 20.57 -9.44
C PHE A 59 -4.56 20.35 -10.68
N PRO A 60 -4.19 20.98 -11.82
CA PRO A 60 -4.99 20.95 -13.04
C PRO A 60 -5.02 19.58 -13.74
N GLN A 61 -4.33 18.57 -13.20
CA GLN A 61 -4.34 17.20 -13.71
C GLN A 61 -5.63 16.45 -13.35
N PHE A 62 -6.37 16.95 -12.35
CA PHE A 62 -7.56 16.33 -11.82
C PHE A 62 -8.83 17.11 -12.15
N GLU A 63 -9.96 16.39 -12.22
CA GLU A 63 -11.30 16.94 -12.17
C GLU A 63 -11.87 16.83 -10.76
N PHE A 64 -12.41 17.94 -10.25
CA PHE A 64 -12.95 17.99 -8.89
C PHE A 64 -14.45 18.28 -8.90
N HIS A 65 -15.21 17.46 -8.18
CA HIS A 65 -16.58 17.79 -7.83
C HIS A 65 -16.61 19.08 -6.98
N PRO A 66 -17.60 19.99 -7.12
CA PRO A 66 -17.73 21.24 -6.34
C PRO A 66 -17.72 21.12 -4.80
N ARG A 67 -17.71 19.90 -4.26
CA ARG A 67 -17.72 19.58 -2.83
C ARG A 67 -16.45 18.84 -2.40
N HIS A 68 -15.51 18.63 -3.31
CA HIS A 68 -14.19 18.11 -2.98
C HIS A 68 -13.42 19.14 -2.18
N VAL A 69 -12.75 18.63 -1.16
CA VAL A 69 -11.77 19.33 -0.34
C VAL A 69 -10.51 18.48 -0.36
N GLY A 70 -9.36 19.13 -0.35
CA GLY A 70 -8.08 18.45 -0.34
C GLY A 70 -7.23 18.83 0.86
N LEU A 71 -6.52 17.84 1.39
CA LEU A 71 -5.44 18.02 2.36
C LEU A 71 -4.12 17.70 1.67
N TYR A 72 -3.22 18.68 1.58
CA TYR A 72 -1.91 18.54 0.98
C TYR A 72 -0.81 18.53 2.05
N GLU A 73 0.03 17.49 2.02
CA GLU A 73 1.24 17.39 2.85
C GLU A 73 2.48 17.56 1.96
N PRO A 74 3.16 18.72 1.95
CA PRO A 74 4.30 18.98 1.07
C PRO A 74 5.53 18.11 1.39
N GLY A 75 5.67 17.65 2.65
CA GLY A 75 6.79 16.82 3.09
C GLY A 75 6.73 15.36 2.61
N ALA A 76 5.58 14.94 2.10
CA ALA A 76 5.34 13.56 1.68
C ALA A 76 5.86 13.27 0.26
N GLY A 77 5.58 12.06 -0.23
CA GLY A 77 5.89 11.63 -1.59
C GLY A 77 5.93 10.11 -1.68
N PHE A 78 6.81 9.59 -2.54
CA PHE A 78 6.89 8.15 -2.79
C PHE A 78 8.30 7.58 -2.69
N VAL A 79 8.35 6.27 -2.52
CA VAL A 79 9.57 5.47 -2.49
C VAL A 79 9.51 4.41 -3.59
N ARG A 80 10.67 4.02 -4.13
CA ARG A 80 10.80 2.97 -5.14
C ARG A 80 11.01 1.64 -4.40
N PRO A 81 9.97 0.79 -4.26
CA PRO A 81 10.01 -0.30 -3.29
C PRO A 81 11.07 -1.36 -3.58
N GLU A 82 11.22 -1.73 -4.86
CA GLU A 82 12.22 -2.71 -5.30
C GLU A 82 13.65 -2.22 -5.03
N GLU A 83 13.93 -0.95 -5.32
CA GLU A 83 15.22 -0.30 -5.06
C GLU A 83 15.51 -0.24 -3.55
N ALA A 84 14.52 0.13 -2.73
CA ALA A 84 14.66 0.21 -1.28
C ALA A 84 14.97 -1.16 -0.65
N VAL A 85 14.25 -2.22 -1.07
CA VAL A 85 14.52 -3.59 -0.62
C VAL A 85 15.90 -4.05 -1.09
N THR A 86 16.24 -3.79 -2.36
CA THR A 86 17.55 -4.14 -2.92
C THR A 86 18.69 -3.47 -2.16
N ALA A 87 18.53 -2.19 -1.81
CA ALA A 87 19.51 -1.45 -1.02
C ALA A 87 19.68 -2.05 0.39
N ALA A 88 18.56 -2.33 1.08
CA ALA A 88 18.60 -2.94 2.42
C ALA A 88 19.25 -4.33 2.42
N VAL A 89 18.93 -5.18 1.44
CA VAL A 89 19.54 -6.52 1.30
C VAL A 89 21.04 -6.43 1.00
N LYS A 90 21.45 -5.52 0.11
CA LYS A 90 22.87 -5.27 -0.17
C LYS A 90 23.62 -4.81 1.07
N ASP A 91 23.03 -3.92 1.85
CA ASP A 91 23.63 -3.42 3.08
C ASP A 91 23.75 -4.51 4.15
N ALA A 92 22.71 -5.34 4.33
CA ALA A 92 22.76 -6.48 5.24
C ALA A 92 23.88 -7.48 4.87
N ARG A 93 24.02 -7.83 3.58
CA ARG A 93 25.10 -8.69 3.08
C ARG A 93 26.49 -8.10 3.37
N ARG A 94 26.67 -6.78 3.20
CA ARG A 94 27.93 -6.09 3.53
C ARG A 94 28.31 -6.20 5.00
N HIS A 95 27.32 -6.30 5.88
CA HIS A 95 27.50 -6.50 7.32
C HIS A 95 27.51 -7.98 7.74
N GLY A 96 27.64 -8.90 6.79
CA GLY A 96 27.84 -10.33 7.07
C GLY A 96 26.54 -11.14 7.18
N ALA A 97 25.38 -10.59 6.81
CA ALA A 97 24.17 -11.38 6.71
C ALA A 97 24.28 -12.39 5.55
N GLU A 98 24.01 -13.66 5.84
CA GLU A 98 23.83 -14.69 4.83
C GLU A 98 22.44 -14.55 4.20
N LEU A 99 22.37 -14.56 2.86
CA LEU A 99 21.11 -14.56 2.14
C LEU A 99 20.95 -15.88 1.38
N ARG A 100 19.90 -16.62 1.73
CA ARG A 100 19.51 -17.90 1.12
C ARG A 100 18.27 -17.68 0.23
N GLU A 101 18.48 -17.53 -1.06
CA GLU A 101 17.43 -17.40 -2.09
C GLU A 101 17.05 -18.79 -2.63
N GLY A 102 15.86 -18.93 -3.22
CA GLY A 102 15.38 -20.24 -3.68
C GLY A 102 15.13 -21.24 -2.54
N VAL A 103 14.97 -20.75 -1.31
CA VAL A 103 14.74 -21.57 -0.11
C VAL A 103 13.42 -21.14 0.52
N ARG A 104 12.44 -22.06 0.53
CA ARG A 104 11.13 -21.85 1.11
C ARG A 104 11.08 -22.38 2.54
N VAL A 105 10.59 -21.56 3.47
CA VAL A 105 10.29 -22.01 4.84
C VAL A 105 8.97 -22.78 4.83
N LEU A 106 8.99 -24.01 5.34
CA LEU A 106 7.83 -24.89 5.46
C LEU A 106 7.15 -24.77 6.83
N SER A 107 7.94 -24.63 7.91
CA SER A 107 7.40 -24.49 9.26
C SER A 107 8.42 -23.91 10.24
N ILE A 108 7.90 -23.29 11.30
CA ILE A 108 8.67 -22.75 12.42
C ILE A 108 8.14 -23.38 13.71
N LYS A 109 9.01 -24.01 14.48
CA LYS A 109 8.65 -24.64 15.76
C LYS A 109 9.65 -24.27 16.85
N GLU A 110 9.14 -24.05 18.05
CA GLU A 110 9.97 -23.86 19.23
C GLU A 110 10.14 -25.18 19.99
N ARG A 111 11.40 -25.54 20.28
CA ARG A 111 11.76 -26.69 21.10
C ARG A 111 12.33 -26.20 22.42
N ARG A 112 11.67 -26.58 23.52
CA ARG A 112 12.18 -26.35 24.86
C ARG A 112 13.42 -27.24 25.09
N MET A 113 14.52 -26.63 25.48
CA MET A 113 15.71 -27.34 25.92
C MET A 113 15.50 -27.83 27.35
N LYS A 114 16.06 -28.98 27.69
CA LYS A 114 16.11 -29.44 29.08
C LYS A 114 16.99 -28.45 29.85
N SER A 115 16.47 -27.90 30.94
CA SER A 115 17.26 -27.07 31.84
C SER A 115 18.36 -27.94 32.46
N ASP A 116 19.59 -27.49 32.33
CA ASP A 116 20.82 -27.99 32.95
C ASP A 116 21.00 -27.48 34.39
N GLY A 117 19.93 -26.94 34.99
CA GLY A 117 19.86 -26.58 36.41
C GLY A 117 20.29 -25.16 36.76
N ASN A 118 20.90 -24.42 35.82
CA ASN A 118 21.32 -23.03 36.00
C ASN A 118 20.50 -21.98 35.23
N ASP A 119 19.68 -22.40 34.26
CA ASP A 119 18.85 -21.48 33.48
C ASP A 119 17.42 -21.45 34.03
N ALA A 120 17.09 -20.37 34.75
CA ALA A 120 15.77 -20.14 35.35
C ALA A 120 14.63 -20.04 34.31
N GLU A 121 14.93 -19.80 33.03
CA GLU A 121 13.93 -19.77 31.95
C GLU A 121 13.85 -21.04 31.10
N GLY A 122 14.84 -21.93 31.18
CA GLY A 122 14.96 -23.11 30.31
C GLY A 122 15.08 -22.71 28.84
N GLY A 123 16.29 -22.81 28.27
CA GLY A 123 16.56 -22.37 26.90
C GLY A 123 15.52 -22.84 25.87
N CYS A 124 15.20 -21.99 24.90
CA CYS A 124 14.29 -22.32 23.80
C CYS A 124 15.03 -22.17 22.47
N LEU A 125 14.95 -23.20 21.63
CA LEU A 125 15.55 -23.19 20.30
C LEU A 125 14.45 -23.15 19.24
N VAL A 126 14.62 -22.30 18.23
CA VAL A 126 13.73 -22.25 17.07
C VAL A 126 14.27 -23.21 16.00
N ILE A 127 13.38 -24.05 15.48
CA ILE A 127 13.66 -25.01 14.40
C ILE A 127 12.83 -24.59 13.19
N ILE A 128 13.53 -24.34 12.09
CA ILE A 128 12.98 -23.85 10.85
C ILE A 128 13.17 -24.95 9.82
N ARG A 129 12.07 -25.55 9.36
CA ARG A 129 12.13 -26.49 8.24
C ARG A 129 12.08 -25.72 6.94
N THR A 130 13.00 -26.02 6.04
CA THR A 130 13.10 -25.38 4.73
C THR A 130 13.15 -26.39 3.61
N VAL A 131 12.82 -25.98 2.39
CA VAL A 131 13.02 -26.75 1.16
C VAL A 131 13.63 -25.84 0.09
N SER A 132 14.67 -26.30 -0.59
CA SER A 132 15.26 -25.61 -1.74
C SER A 132 14.50 -25.89 -3.04
N GLU A 133 14.80 -25.13 -4.10
CA GLU A 133 14.19 -25.30 -5.43
C GLU A 133 14.37 -26.70 -6.04
N ASP A 134 15.48 -27.39 -5.72
CA ASP A 134 15.75 -28.78 -6.14
C ASP A 134 15.05 -29.83 -5.24
N GLY A 135 14.24 -29.39 -4.28
CA GLY A 135 13.43 -30.25 -3.41
C GLY A 135 14.14 -30.77 -2.17
N MET A 136 15.37 -30.32 -1.87
CA MET A 136 16.09 -30.77 -0.68
C MET A 136 15.53 -30.10 0.58
N GLU A 137 15.08 -30.91 1.54
CA GLU A 137 14.64 -30.43 2.85
C GLU A 137 15.80 -30.31 3.85
N GLU A 138 15.78 -29.26 4.67
CA GLU A 138 16.76 -28.98 5.72
C GLU A 138 16.07 -28.48 6.99
N GLU A 139 16.68 -28.74 8.15
CA GLU A 139 16.34 -28.06 9.41
C GLU A 139 17.43 -27.07 9.80
N VAL A 140 17.07 -25.79 9.84
CA VAL A 140 17.92 -24.71 10.35
C VAL A 140 17.54 -24.42 11.80
N MET A 141 18.54 -24.24 12.66
CA MET A 141 18.34 -23.91 14.07
C MET A 141 18.77 -22.47 14.34
N ALA A 142 17.93 -21.74 15.09
CA ALA A 142 18.21 -20.37 15.49
C ALA A 142 17.81 -20.14 16.95
N ARG A 143 18.49 -19.22 17.63
CA ARG A 143 18.09 -18.80 18.99
C ARG A 143 16.76 -18.06 18.96
N LYS A 144 16.56 -17.20 17.95
CA LYS A 144 15.37 -16.39 17.72
C LYS A 144 15.11 -16.29 16.21
N VAL A 145 13.87 -16.01 15.83
CA VAL A 145 13.47 -15.83 14.43
C VAL A 145 12.55 -14.62 14.29
N ILE A 146 12.71 -13.87 13.19
CA ILE A 146 11.77 -12.83 12.77
C ILE A 146 11.04 -13.31 11.51
N VAL A 147 9.71 -13.31 11.56
CA VAL A 147 8.84 -13.69 10.45
C VAL A 147 8.29 -12.43 9.79
N ALA A 148 8.72 -12.18 8.55
CA ALA A 148 8.21 -11.11 7.70
C ALA A 148 7.57 -11.70 6.42
N GLY A 149 6.81 -12.78 6.59
CA GLY A 149 6.30 -13.63 5.50
C GLY A 149 5.15 -13.07 4.68
N GLY A 150 4.77 -11.79 4.85
CA GLY A 150 3.70 -11.16 4.07
C GLY A 150 2.40 -12.01 4.02
N PRO A 151 1.86 -12.32 2.82
CA PRO A 151 0.69 -13.18 2.64
C PRO A 151 0.78 -14.56 3.30
N TRP A 152 1.99 -15.10 3.47
CA TRP A 152 2.24 -16.42 4.04
C TRP A 152 2.44 -16.41 5.55
N ALA A 153 2.40 -15.24 6.20
CA ALA A 153 2.66 -15.12 7.63
C ALA A 153 1.70 -15.96 8.49
N GLY A 154 0.44 -16.12 8.09
CA GLY A 154 -0.53 -16.97 8.80
C GLY A 154 -0.16 -18.45 8.79
N GLN A 155 0.52 -18.94 7.74
CA GLN A 155 0.99 -20.33 7.66
C GLN A 155 2.21 -20.57 8.55
N LEU A 156 3.09 -19.57 8.64
CA LEU A 156 4.31 -19.62 9.46
C LEU A 156 4.03 -19.35 10.94
N ILE A 157 3.01 -18.55 11.25
CA ILE A 157 2.54 -18.21 12.59
C ILE A 157 1.04 -18.51 12.66
N PRO A 158 0.65 -19.76 13.00
CA PRO A 158 -0.76 -20.16 13.04
C PRO A 158 -1.64 -19.31 13.97
N ALA A 159 -1.06 -18.76 15.05
CA ALA A 159 -1.77 -17.88 15.97
C ALA A 159 -2.29 -16.58 15.30
N TRP A 160 -1.70 -16.16 14.18
CA TRP A 160 -2.14 -14.99 13.43
C TRP A 160 -3.12 -15.31 12.30
N GLN A 161 -3.19 -16.56 11.85
CA GLN A 161 -4.04 -16.98 10.74
C GLN A 161 -5.51 -16.52 10.87
N PRO A 162 -6.18 -16.62 12.03
CA PRO A 162 -7.59 -16.19 12.16
C PRO A 162 -7.79 -14.68 11.98
N HIS A 163 -6.71 -13.90 12.08
CA HIS A 163 -6.74 -12.44 12.03
C HIS A 163 -6.32 -11.90 10.66
N LEU A 164 -5.89 -12.75 9.73
CA LEU A 164 -5.33 -12.33 8.44
C LEU A 164 -6.21 -12.77 7.28
N LYS A 165 -6.42 -11.86 6.33
CA LYS A 165 -7.03 -12.12 5.03
C LYS A 165 -6.09 -11.66 3.94
N VAL A 166 -5.85 -12.51 2.95
CA VAL A 166 -5.07 -12.13 1.76
C VAL A 166 -6.03 -11.67 0.68
N THR A 167 -5.82 -10.46 0.18
CA THR A 167 -6.63 -9.88 -0.91
C THR A 167 -5.77 -9.50 -2.10
N ARG A 168 -6.29 -9.74 -3.30
CA ARG A 168 -5.65 -9.34 -4.55
C ARG A 168 -5.98 -7.89 -4.86
N GLN A 169 -4.96 -7.11 -5.21
CA GLN A 169 -5.08 -5.72 -5.62
C GLN A 169 -4.64 -5.56 -7.08
N VAL A 170 -5.17 -4.55 -7.77
CA VAL A 170 -4.84 -4.24 -9.16
C VAL A 170 -4.33 -2.81 -9.27
N MET A 171 -3.32 -2.63 -10.09
CA MET A 171 -2.76 -1.34 -10.45
C MET A 171 -2.44 -1.30 -11.94
N ALA A 172 -2.60 -0.12 -12.53
CA ALA A 172 -2.36 0.11 -13.95
C ALA A 172 -1.54 1.38 -14.17
N TRP A 173 -0.92 1.46 -15.34
CA TRP A 173 -0.12 2.59 -15.78
C TRP A 173 -0.71 3.20 -17.02
N ILE A 174 -0.75 4.53 -17.06
CA ILE A 174 -1.20 5.32 -18.21
C ILE A 174 0.01 6.04 -18.76
N ASP A 175 0.22 5.92 -20.07
CA ASP A 175 1.25 6.69 -20.77
C ASP A 175 0.74 8.13 -20.95
N VAL A 176 1.43 9.08 -20.32
CA VAL A 176 1.13 10.51 -20.48
C VAL A 176 2.14 11.19 -21.41
N ASP A 177 3.08 10.41 -21.98
CA ASP A 177 4.00 10.84 -23.02
C ASP A 177 3.37 10.64 -24.42
N ALA A 178 2.55 11.60 -24.83
CA ALA A 178 1.91 11.56 -26.15
C ALA A 178 2.90 11.76 -27.33
N GLU A 179 4.09 12.32 -27.08
CA GLU A 179 5.05 12.73 -28.11
C GLU A 179 6.41 12.05 -27.91
N ARG A 180 6.47 10.76 -28.23
CA ARG A 180 7.70 9.95 -28.16
C ARG A 180 8.87 10.64 -28.86
N GLY A 181 9.92 10.95 -28.09
CA GLY A 181 11.15 11.57 -28.58
C GLY A 181 11.28 13.06 -28.32
N VAL A 182 10.30 13.69 -27.67
CA VAL A 182 10.41 15.05 -27.14
C VAL A 182 11.12 15.03 -25.78
N ARG A 183 11.90 16.07 -25.46
CA ARG A 183 12.51 16.19 -24.13
C ARG A 183 11.41 16.44 -23.10
N GLU A 184 11.58 15.91 -21.89
CA GLU A 184 10.61 16.07 -20.80
C GLU A 184 10.22 17.54 -20.54
N SER A 185 11.20 18.45 -20.56
CA SER A 185 10.99 19.89 -20.39
C SER A 185 10.09 20.53 -21.45
N ASP A 186 9.99 19.89 -22.62
CA ASP A 186 9.35 20.43 -23.80
C ASP A 186 7.95 19.82 -24.01
N SER A 187 7.57 18.82 -23.21
CA SER A 187 6.25 18.18 -23.22
C SER A 187 5.37 18.71 -22.08
N PRO A 188 4.32 19.50 -22.36
CA PRO A 188 3.42 20.01 -21.32
C PRO A 188 2.73 18.92 -20.49
N SER A 189 2.42 17.79 -21.13
CA SER A 189 1.83 16.63 -20.46
C SER A 189 2.82 16.02 -19.46
N LEU A 190 4.08 15.80 -19.86
CA LEU A 190 5.10 15.28 -18.95
C LEU A 190 5.38 16.25 -17.80
N CYS A 191 5.57 17.54 -18.10
CA CYS A 191 5.77 18.58 -17.08
C CYS A 191 4.63 18.63 -16.06
N SER A 192 3.37 18.52 -16.51
CA SER A 192 2.22 18.55 -15.60
C SER A 192 2.10 17.28 -14.75
N HIS A 193 2.62 16.14 -15.18
CA HIS A 193 2.59 14.89 -14.40
C HIS A 193 3.91 14.57 -13.69
N HIS A 194 4.92 15.44 -13.80
CA HIS A 194 6.21 15.32 -13.11
C HIS A 194 6.02 15.43 -11.58
N PRO A 195 6.85 14.76 -10.76
CA PRO A 195 6.81 14.88 -9.29
C PRO A 195 6.89 16.31 -8.73
N ASP A 196 7.46 17.26 -9.50
CA ASP A 196 7.50 18.68 -9.08
C ASP A 196 6.14 19.39 -9.21
N ALA A 197 5.24 18.87 -10.06
CA ALA A 197 3.95 19.48 -10.38
C ALA A 197 2.74 18.67 -9.89
N MET A 198 2.88 17.34 -9.81
CA MET A 198 1.82 16.43 -9.41
C MET A 198 2.25 15.65 -8.15
N PRO A 199 1.48 15.70 -7.05
CA PRO A 199 1.80 14.95 -5.86
C PRO A 199 1.40 13.48 -6.00
N THR A 200 1.80 12.63 -5.05
CA THR A 200 1.02 11.41 -4.83
C THR A 200 -0.38 11.79 -4.36
N TRP A 201 -1.35 10.93 -4.58
CA TRP A 201 -2.73 11.29 -4.22
C TRP A 201 -3.56 10.09 -3.81
N ILE A 202 -4.56 10.37 -2.98
CA ILE A 202 -5.60 9.44 -2.55
C ILE A 202 -6.92 10.17 -2.68
N ARG A 203 -7.84 9.62 -3.48
CA ARG A 203 -9.25 10.00 -3.48
C ARG A 203 -10.02 9.02 -2.60
N ALA A 204 -10.61 9.54 -1.53
CA ALA A 204 -11.50 8.78 -0.66
C ALA A 204 -12.71 8.25 -1.45
N PRO A 205 -13.43 7.22 -0.94
CA PRO A 205 -14.64 6.72 -1.58
C PRO A 205 -15.67 7.82 -1.77
N GLU A 206 -16.31 7.84 -2.94
CA GLU A 206 -17.35 8.80 -3.27
C GLU A 206 -18.66 8.44 -2.53
N PRO A 207 -19.36 9.40 -1.91
CA PRO A 207 -20.65 9.13 -1.29
C PRO A 207 -21.67 8.59 -2.31
N GLY A 208 -22.18 7.38 -2.06
CA GLY A 208 -23.16 6.71 -2.94
C GLY A 208 -22.53 5.86 -4.05
N ASP A 209 -21.21 5.76 -4.08
CA ASP A 209 -20.47 4.82 -4.92
C ASP A 209 -19.96 3.64 -4.06
N ASP A 210 -20.02 2.43 -4.61
CA ASP A 210 -19.48 1.22 -3.97
C ASP A 210 -18.00 0.99 -4.32
N LEU A 211 -17.38 1.90 -5.11
CA LEU A 211 -15.98 1.80 -5.49
C LEU A 211 -15.02 2.11 -4.33
N PRO A 212 -13.91 1.36 -4.23
CA PRO A 212 -12.88 1.58 -3.22
C PRO A 212 -12.13 2.92 -3.43
N PRO A 213 -11.36 3.40 -2.42
CA PRO A 213 -10.49 4.54 -2.60
C PRO A 213 -9.54 4.34 -3.78
N LEU A 214 -9.32 5.41 -4.55
CA LEU A 214 -8.39 5.42 -5.68
C LEU A 214 -7.12 6.14 -5.23
N TYR A 215 -5.95 5.60 -5.54
CA TYR A 215 -4.68 6.28 -5.28
C TYR A 215 -3.76 6.22 -6.48
N GLY A 216 -2.82 7.15 -6.55
CA GLY A 216 -1.90 7.21 -7.66
C GLY A 216 -0.62 7.95 -7.37
N PHE A 217 0.27 7.85 -8.36
CA PHE A 217 1.61 8.41 -8.34
C PHE A 217 1.84 9.21 -9.62
N PRO A 218 2.58 10.32 -9.54
CA PRO A 218 3.06 11.05 -10.72
C PRO A 218 3.97 10.16 -11.57
N THR A 219 4.47 10.71 -12.68
CA THR A 219 5.55 10.06 -13.43
C THR A 219 6.78 9.87 -12.52
N ASP A 220 7.59 8.85 -12.83
CA ASP A 220 8.88 8.66 -12.18
C ASP A 220 9.98 8.65 -13.26
N PRO A 221 10.67 9.79 -13.48
CA PRO A 221 11.74 9.92 -14.47
C PRO A 221 12.90 8.95 -14.25
N LEU A 222 13.07 8.46 -13.01
CA LEU A 222 14.12 7.52 -12.64
C LEU A 222 13.65 6.06 -12.69
N SER A 223 12.38 5.81 -13.04
CA SER A 223 11.86 4.46 -13.17
C SER A 223 12.28 3.81 -14.50
N LYS A 224 12.10 2.49 -14.59
CA LYS A 224 12.26 1.75 -15.85
C LYS A 224 11.16 2.05 -16.89
N GLN A 225 10.12 2.78 -16.50
CA GLN A 225 8.99 3.14 -17.35
C GLN A 225 8.67 4.63 -17.17
N PRO A 226 9.58 5.55 -17.56
CA PRO A 226 9.34 6.99 -17.44
C PRO A 226 8.14 7.41 -18.31
N GLY A 227 7.57 8.58 -18.01
CA GLY A 227 6.42 9.12 -18.74
C GLY A 227 5.08 8.45 -18.43
N LYS A 228 5.01 7.59 -17.41
CA LYS A 228 3.77 6.92 -17.00
C LYS A 228 3.33 7.30 -15.61
N ILE A 229 2.06 7.63 -15.46
CA ILE A 229 1.42 7.75 -14.13
C ILE A 229 0.90 6.38 -13.70
N LYS A 230 0.91 6.12 -12.39
CA LYS A 230 0.36 4.88 -11.81
C LYS A 230 -0.96 5.19 -11.12
N ILE A 231 -1.95 4.32 -11.32
CA ILE A 231 -3.20 4.34 -10.59
C ILE A 231 -3.51 2.96 -10.00
N ALA A 232 -4.23 2.93 -8.88
CA ALA A 232 -4.60 1.70 -8.20
C ALA A 232 -5.82 1.89 -7.31
N LEU A 233 -6.61 0.83 -7.15
CA LEU A 233 -7.68 0.75 -6.17
C LEU A 233 -7.12 0.24 -4.84
N HIS A 234 -7.55 0.83 -3.73
CA HIS A 234 -7.11 0.45 -2.39
C HIS A 234 -8.16 -0.41 -1.68
N GLY A 235 -7.76 -1.57 -1.16
CA GLY A 235 -8.63 -2.36 -0.29
C GLY A 235 -9.69 -3.16 -1.04
N ARG A 236 -9.40 -3.58 -2.28
CA ARG A 236 -10.22 -4.56 -2.99
C ARG A 236 -10.40 -5.81 -2.13
N LYS A 237 -11.62 -6.36 -2.14
CA LYS A 237 -12.04 -7.47 -1.27
C LYS A 237 -11.88 -8.85 -1.92
N ASP A 238 -11.18 -8.93 -3.05
CA ASP A 238 -10.94 -10.17 -3.78
C ASP A 238 -10.08 -11.12 -2.94
N LEU A 239 -10.73 -12.04 -2.22
CA LEU A 239 -10.05 -13.00 -1.37
C LEU A 239 -9.25 -13.99 -2.20
N VAL A 240 -7.98 -14.14 -1.84
CA VAL A 240 -7.11 -15.15 -2.40
C VAL A 240 -7.27 -16.43 -1.59
N LYS A 241 -7.89 -17.45 -2.20
CA LYS A 241 -8.26 -18.70 -1.52
C LYS A 241 -7.12 -19.69 -1.37
N ASP A 242 -6.18 -19.68 -2.32
CA ASP A 242 -5.02 -20.56 -2.32
C ASP A 242 -3.77 -19.75 -2.06
N THR A 243 -3.36 -19.66 -0.79
CA THR A 243 -2.06 -19.06 -0.43
C THR A 243 -0.94 -20.11 -0.35
N GLU A 244 -1.19 -21.36 -0.74
CA GLU A 244 -0.24 -22.47 -0.55
C GLU A 244 0.90 -22.45 -1.58
N ASP A 245 0.73 -21.73 -2.70
CA ASP A 245 1.80 -21.44 -3.65
C ASP A 245 2.47 -20.08 -3.35
N PRO A 246 3.70 -20.06 -2.80
CA PRO A 246 4.43 -18.83 -2.59
C PRO A 246 4.99 -18.19 -3.86
N ALA A 247 5.02 -18.91 -4.97
CA ALA A 247 5.28 -18.29 -6.26
C ALA A 247 4.09 -17.48 -6.74
N HIS A 248 2.90 -17.69 -6.14
CA HIS A 248 1.62 -17.07 -6.42
C HIS A 248 1.63 -16.49 -7.82
N ARG A 249 1.47 -17.36 -8.83
CA ARG A 249 1.33 -16.94 -10.23
C ARG A 249 0.47 -15.70 -10.21
N ARG A 250 1.06 -14.55 -10.61
CA ARG A 250 0.36 -13.28 -10.75
C ARG A 250 -0.96 -13.65 -11.40
N VAL A 251 -2.06 -13.59 -10.64
CA VAL A 251 -3.36 -13.83 -11.25
C VAL A 251 -3.43 -12.74 -12.32
N ASP A 252 -3.61 -13.16 -13.57
CA ASP A 252 -3.58 -12.24 -14.68
C ASP A 252 -4.62 -11.15 -14.45
N VAL A 253 -4.29 -9.94 -14.91
CA VAL A 253 -5.22 -8.82 -14.84
C VAL A 253 -6.37 -9.14 -15.79
N ALA A 254 -7.59 -9.20 -15.27
CA ALA A 254 -8.78 -9.43 -16.09
C ALA A 254 -9.25 -8.12 -16.75
N GLU A 255 -9.98 -8.22 -17.85
CA GLU A 255 -10.59 -7.04 -18.50
C GLU A 255 -11.50 -6.28 -17.53
N SER A 256 -12.29 -7.00 -16.72
CA SER A 256 -13.14 -6.42 -15.68
C SER A 256 -12.36 -5.64 -14.62
N ASP A 257 -11.09 -5.95 -14.38
CA ASP A 257 -10.24 -5.19 -13.46
C ASP A 257 -9.87 -3.81 -14.02
N LEU A 258 -9.63 -3.77 -15.33
CA LEU A 258 -9.31 -2.53 -16.04
C LEU A 258 -10.55 -1.67 -16.20
N GLU A 259 -11.71 -2.29 -16.44
CA GLU A 259 -13.01 -1.62 -16.44
C GLU A 259 -13.32 -0.95 -15.10
N GLU A 260 -13.08 -1.64 -13.98
CA GLU A 260 -13.29 -1.09 -12.63
C GLU A 260 -12.35 0.10 -12.35
N LEU A 261 -11.06 -0.03 -12.69
CA LEU A 261 -10.09 1.05 -12.58
C LEU A 261 -10.47 2.25 -13.44
N LEU A 262 -10.90 1.99 -14.68
CA LEU A 262 -11.33 3.01 -15.62
C LEU A 262 -12.56 3.76 -15.09
N SER A 263 -13.58 3.04 -14.62
CA SER A 263 -14.80 3.62 -14.04
C SER A 263 -14.48 4.52 -12.84
N SER A 264 -13.58 4.07 -11.96
CA SER A 264 -13.16 4.86 -10.80
C SER A 264 -12.44 6.16 -11.19
N ALA A 265 -11.65 6.11 -12.26
CA ALA A 265 -10.70 7.17 -12.59
C ALA A 265 -11.16 8.12 -13.71
N ALA A 266 -12.14 7.73 -14.54
CA ALA A 266 -12.65 8.53 -15.65
C ALA A 266 -13.06 9.94 -15.18
N HIS A 267 -14.00 10.07 -14.24
CA HIS A 267 -14.46 11.37 -13.75
C HIS A 267 -13.50 12.12 -12.81
N PHE A 268 -12.23 11.76 -12.81
CA PHE A 268 -11.24 12.30 -11.88
C PHE A 268 -9.91 12.65 -12.53
N LEU A 269 -9.44 11.91 -13.54
CA LEU A 269 -8.16 12.16 -14.21
C LEU A 269 -8.36 12.64 -15.64
N HIS A 270 -7.90 13.86 -15.94
CA HIS A 270 -7.96 14.42 -17.29
C HIS A 270 -7.29 13.53 -18.34
N ALA A 271 -6.15 12.90 -17.99
CA ALA A 271 -5.43 11.99 -18.89
C ALA A 271 -6.30 10.80 -19.35
N ILE A 272 -7.21 10.32 -18.49
CA ILE A 272 -8.15 9.26 -18.83
C ILE A 272 -9.29 9.84 -19.67
N ASN A 273 -9.93 10.93 -19.23
CA ASN A 273 -11.03 11.56 -19.95
C ASN A 273 -10.67 11.91 -21.40
N ALA A 274 -9.47 12.44 -21.62
CA ALA A 274 -8.96 12.76 -22.96
C ALA A 274 -8.86 11.52 -23.87
N SER A 275 -8.61 10.34 -23.28
CA SER A 275 -8.36 9.10 -24.00
C SER A 275 -9.62 8.29 -24.29
N VAL A 276 -10.64 8.34 -23.41
CA VAL A 276 -11.87 7.54 -23.53
C VAL A 276 -13.09 8.33 -24.01
N GLY A 277 -13.02 9.67 -24.00
CA GLY A 277 -14.10 10.54 -24.44
C GLY A 277 -15.30 10.61 -23.47
N PRO A 278 -16.30 11.49 -23.74
CA PRO A 278 -17.41 11.78 -22.81
C PRO A 278 -18.44 10.65 -22.64
N SER A 279 -18.31 9.53 -23.35
CA SER A 279 -19.31 8.46 -23.41
C SER A 279 -19.10 7.32 -22.41
N VAL A 280 -18.13 7.43 -21.48
CA VAL A 280 -18.00 6.45 -20.39
C VAL A 280 -19.10 6.71 -19.36
N SER A 281 -20.32 6.29 -19.70
CA SER A 281 -21.38 6.07 -18.73
C SER A 281 -21.09 4.77 -17.96
N SER A 282 -21.83 4.51 -16.89
CA SER A 282 -21.66 3.43 -15.90
C SER A 282 -21.55 1.98 -16.40
N SER A 283 -21.45 1.75 -17.71
CA SER A 283 -21.17 0.46 -18.36
C SER A 283 -19.92 0.60 -19.26
N THR A 284 -18.76 0.21 -18.74
CA THR A 284 -17.45 0.27 -19.41
C THR A 284 -17.11 -0.96 -20.26
N SER A 285 -18.02 -1.94 -20.35
CA SER A 285 -17.71 -3.22 -21.00
C SER A 285 -17.42 -3.07 -22.49
N GLY A 286 -16.25 -3.56 -22.91
CA GLY A 286 -15.76 -3.47 -24.30
C GLY A 286 -15.21 -2.09 -24.70
N VAL A 287 -15.03 -1.15 -23.76
CA VAL A 287 -14.39 0.15 -24.01
C VAL A 287 -12.87 -0.01 -24.02
N ALA A 288 -12.21 0.47 -25.08
CA ALA A 288 -10.76 0.55 -25.12
C ALA A 288 -10.23 1.45 -23.99
N HIS A 289 -9.27 0.96 -23.21
CA HIS A 289 -8.71 1.68 -22.07
C HIS A 289 -7.33 2.28 -22.38
N PRO A 290 -6.93 3.37 -21.71
CA PRO A 290 -5.63 4.02 -21.93
C PRO A 290 -4.45 3.31 -21.22
N PHE A 291 -4.70 2.21 -20.52
CA PHE A 291 -3.66 1.51 -19.77
C PHE A 291 -2.67 0.80 -20.69
N VAL A 292 -1.38 1.08 -20.49
CA VAL A 292 -0.26 0.50 -21.26
C VAL A 292 0.46 -0.62 -20.52
N ASP A 293 0.23 -0.75 -19.22
CA ASP A 293 0.72 -1.85 -18.37
C ASP A 293 -0.26 -2.01 -17.19
N ALA A 294 -0.38 -3.22 -16.66
CA ALA A 294 -1.18 -3.51 -15.48
C ALA A 294 -0.61 -4.72 -14.74
N LYS A 295 -0.71 -4.69 -13.40
CA LYS A 295 -0.16 -5.72 -12.53
C LYS A 295 -1.09 -6.01 -11.36
N THR A 296 -1.00 -7.23 -10.86
CA THR A 296 -1.59 -7.63 -9.59
C THR A 296 -0.57 -7.59 -8.45
N CYS A 297 -1.07 -7.32 -7.25
CA CYS A 297 -0.32 -7.34 -6.00
C CYS A 297 -1.18 -7.98 -4.90
N LEU A 298 -0.60 -8.25 -3.74
CA LEU A 298 -1.29 -8.83 -2.60
C LEU A 298 -1.24 -7.88 -1.42
N TYR A 299 -2.38 -7.72 -0.76
CA TYR A 299 -2.45 -7.20 0.60
C TYR A 299 -2.68 -8.36 1.57
N THR A 300 -2.06 -8.26 2.75
CA THR A 300 -2.40 -9.08 3.90
C THR A 300 -3.06 -8.17 4.91
N VAL A 301 -4.37 -8.29 5.04
CA VAL A 301 -5.24 -7.38 5.79
C VAL A 301 -5.57 -8.02 7.13
N SER A 302 -5.32 -7.29 8.21
CA SER A 302 -5.76 -7.68 9.55
C SER A 302 -7.23 -7.33 9.78
N SER A 303 -7.86 -7.88 10.82
CA SER A 303 -9.28 -7.65 11.10
C SER A 303 -9.67 -6.18 11.35
N ASP A 304 -8.76 -5.39 11.90
CA ASP A 304 -8.93 -3.96 12.20
C ASP A 304 -8.01 -3.06 11.38
N GLU A 305 -7.35 -3.63 10.36
CA GLU A 305 -6.38 -2.97 9.48
C GLU A 305 -5.11 -2.44 10.17
N HIS A 306 -4.90 -2.73 11.47
CA HIS A 306 -3.65 -2.48 12.17
C HIS A 306 -2.64 -3.61 12.01
N PHE A 307 -1.35 -3.29 12.16
CA PHE A 307 -0.29 -4.28 11.99
C PHE A 307 -0.30 -5.29 13.14
N LEU A 308 -0.13 -6.57 12.80
CA LEU A 308 0.30 -7.57 13.77
C LEU A 308 1.82 -7.47 13.88
N LEU A 309 2.32 -7.04 15.04
CA LEU A 309 3.74 -6.78 15.27
C LEU A 309 4.18 -7.34 16.61
N GLY A 310 5.37 -7.97 16.62
CA GLY A 310 6.04 -8.42 17.84
C GLY A 310 5.93 -9.93 18.02
N ARG A 311 5.82 -10.38 19.29
CA ARG A 311 5.82 -11.79 19.66
C ARG A 311 4.41 -12.38 19.65
N PRO A 312 4.10 -13.38 18.80
CA PRO A 312 2.79 -14.01 18.77
C PRO A 312 2.49 -14.82 20.04
N THR A 313 1.20 -14.93 20.39
CA THR A 313 0.75 -15.78 21.50
C THR A 313 1.24 -17.21 21.33
N GLY A 314 1.80 -17.78 22.41
CA GLY A 314 2.31 -19.15 22.42
C GLY A 314 3.76 -19.31 21.94
N PHE A 315 4.41 -18.24 21.47
CA PHE A 315 5.82 -18.24 21.11
C PHE A 315 6.67 -17.48 22.13
N ARG A 316 7.93 -17.89 22.28
CA ARG A 316 8.93 -17.26 23.17
C ARG A 316 9.98 -16.50 22.38
N HIS A 317 10.51 -17.09 21.31
CA HIS A 317 11.65 -16.61 20.54
C HIS A 317 11.32 -16.37 19.05
N THR A 318 10.05 -16.52 18.67
CA THR A 318 9.52 -16.09 17.37
C THR A 318 8.87 -14.71 17.48
N TYR A 319 9.29 -13.81 16.60
CA TYR A 319 8.76 -12.46 16.44
C TYR A 319 8.32 -12.27 14.99
N GLY A 320 7.56 -11.23 14.67
CA GLY A 320 7.27 -10.92 13.28
C GLY A 320 6.47 -9.65 13.04
N ALA A 321 6.25 -9.39 11.75
CA ALA A 321 5.30 -8.41 11.28
C ALA A 321 4.42 -9.02 10.18
N ALA A 322 3.10 -8.84 10.30
CA ALA A 322 2.11 -9.26 9.32
C ALA A 322 0.90 -8.31 9.35
N GLY A 323 -0.07 -8.53 8.46
CA GLY A 323 -1.29 -7.71 8.48
C GLY A 323 -1.02 -6.24 8.17
N LEU A 324 -0.09 -5.96 7.26
CA LEU A 324 0.29 -4.58 6.90
C LEU A 324 -0.78 -3.82 6.10
N SER A 325 -1.90 -4.48 5.82
CA SER A 325 -3.18 -3.91 5.37
C SER A 325 -3.06 -2.93 4.20
N GLY A 326 -2.11 -3.19 3.30
CA GLY A 326 -1.90 -2.37 2.11
C GLY A 326 -1.24 -1.02 2.32
N HIS A 327 -0.81 -0.69 3.55
CA HIS A 327 -0.27 0.62 3.89
C HIS A 327 1.06 0.59 4.66
N GLY A 328 1.64 -0.60 4.91
CA GLY A 328 2.85 -0.75 5.71
C GLY A 328 4.20 -0.46 5.06
N PHE A 329 4.31 -0.36 3.73
CA PHE A 329 5.64 -0.18 3.09
C PHE A 329 6.36 1.08 3.59
N LYS A 330 5.63 2.18 3.79
CA LYS A 330 6.17 3.44 4.33
C LYS A 330 6.79 3.30 5.73
N MET A 331 6.42 2.24 6.47
CA MET A 331 6.86 1.98 7.84
C MET A 331 7.98 0.94 7.93
N VAL A 332 8.36 0.28 6.82
CA VAL A 332 9.29 -0.86 6.83
C VAL A 332 10.61 -0.57 7.54
N PRO A 333 11.30 0.57 7.36
CA PRO A 333 12.53 0.86 8.11
C PRO A 333 12.33 0.86 9.63
N ALA A 334 11.23 1.47 10.11
CA ALA A 334 10.89 1.52 11.52
C ALA A 334 10.47 0.14 12.06
N LEU A 335 9.69 -0.62 11.30
CA LEU A 335 9.28 -1.98 11.66
C LEU A 335 10.48 -2.93 11.76
N GLY A 336 11.41 -2.84 10.80
CA GLY A 336 12.64 -3.62 10.79
C GLY A 336 13.49 -3.35 12.03
N LYS A 337 13.68 -2.07 12.38
CA LYS A 337 14.36 -1.68 13.62
C LYS A 337 13.66 -2.21 14.86
N ALA A 338 12.36 -1.99 14.98
CA ALA A 338 11.58 -2.43 16.15
C ALA A 338 11.66 -3.96 16.35
N LEU A 339 11.62 -4.74 15.26
CA LEU A 339 11.75 -6.20 15.32
C LEU A 339 13.16 -6.65 15.67
N ALA A 340 14.19 -5.96 15.16
CA ALA A 340 15.57 -6.23 15.55
C ALA A 340 15.78 -5.97 17.05
N ASP A 341 15.30 -4.84 17.56
CA ASP A 341 15.38 -4.48 18.98
C ASP A 341 14.65 -5.54 19.84
N LEU A 342 13.40 -5.91 19.49
CA LEU A 342 12.66 -6.98 20.19
C LEU A 342 13.38 -8.34 20.15
N ALA A 343 13.99 -8.68 19.02
CA ALA A 343 14.73 -9.93 18.86
C ALA A 343 16.08 -9.90 19.56
N LEU A 344 16.69 -8.76 19.84
CA LEU A 344 17.95 -8.70 20.58
C LEU A 344 17.70 -8.56 22.07
N ASP A 345 16.87 -7.61 22.45
CA ASP A 345 16.79 -7.07 23.81
C ASP A 345 15.46 -7.38 24.54
N GLY A 346 14.42 -7.79 23.80
CA GLY A 346 13.10 -8.13 24.34
C GLY A 346 12.14 -6.95 24.45
#